data_AF-A0AAN4L9F7-F1
#
_entry.id   AF-A0AAN4L9F7-F1
#
_cell.length_a   1.000
_cell.length_b   1.000
_cell.length_c   1.000
_cell.angle_alpha   90.00
_cell.angle_beta   90.00
_cell.angle_gamma   90.00
#
_symmetry.space_group_name_H-M   'P 1'
#
loop_
_entity.id
_entity.type
_entity.pdbx_description
1 polymer ?
#
loop_
_entity_poly.entity_id
_entity_poly.type
_entity_poly.pdbx_seq_one_letter_code
_entity_poly.pdbx_strand_id
1 'polypeptide(L)'
;MIKKFLQKYGLIIDLVLLACFVAFLAFWGQRFPVMFFGMITVAFIVLRRIDYQKHVILKRIILTGISVVAVSFVIIEALVFTQLGANDPEEADYVIILGSGIRGTELSLTLKQRLDASLDYIRSHPQTPVIVSGGQGPGESIPEALAMKNYLIEQGINPSQVIMEDRSTSTQENLAFSKKIILESGLEHPEIMIVTSDYHMFRSKYIAAKNGYAAEYGISAPSPGYLKPVNMIREYFATIKTFL
;
A
#
# COMPACT_ATOMS: atom_id res chain seq x y z
N MET A 1 1.08 19.02 -36.61
CA MET A 1 -0.01 19.75 -35.93
C MET A 1 0.33 20.07 -34.47
N ILE A 2 0.62 19.07 -33.63
CA ILE A 2 0.92 19.22 -32.19
C ILE A 2 2.11 20.14 -31.88
N LYS A 3 3.24 20.01 -32.59
CA LYS A 3 4.43 20.85 -32.34
C LYS A 3 4.18 22.35 -32.55
N LYS A 4 3.45 22.72 -33.61
CA LYS A 4 3.06 24.11 -33.90
C LYS A 4 2.08 24.65 -32.85
N PHE A 5 1.16 23.82 -32.37
CA PHE A 5 0.23 24.16 -31.29
C PHE A 5 0.96 24.43 -29.96
N LEU A 6 1.85 23.52 -29.54
CA LEU A 6 2.67 23.68 -28.33
C LEU A 6 3.64 24.86 -28.42
N GLN A 7 4.12 25.20 -29.63
CA GLN A 7 4.94 26.39 -29.82
C GLN A 7 4.13 27.69 -29.67
N LYS A 8 2.86 27.69 -30.09
CA LYS A 8 1.97 28.85 -30.01
C LYS A 8 1.37 29.05 -28.61
N TYR A 9 1.00 27.98 -27.92
CA TYR A 9 0.26 28.05 -26.65
C TYR A 9 1.00 27.44 -25.45
N GLY A 10 2.23 26.97 -25.62
CA GLY A 10 2.95 26.21 -24.58
C GLY A 10 3.14 26.96 -23.27
N LEU A 11 3.41 28.28 -23.31
CA LEU A 11 3.54 29.08 -22.08
C LEU A 11 2.21 29.17 -21.30
N ILE A 12 1.10 29.35 -22.02
CA ILE A 12 -0.23 29.40 -21.40
C ILE A 12 -0.56 28.05 -20.77
N ILE A 13 -0.25 26.94 -21.47
CA ILE A 13 -0.45 25.58 -20.95
C ILE A 13 0.37 25.36 -19.68
N ASP A 14 1.65 25.76 -19.65
CA ASP A 14 2.49 25.64 -18.44
C ASP A 14 1.89 26.40 -17.26
N LEU A 15 1.46 27.64 -17.48
CA LEU A 15 0.90 28.49 -16.42
C LEU A 15 -0.41 27.90 -15.88
N VAL A 16 -1.27 27.37 -16.76
CA VAL A 16 -2.50 26.68 -16.35
C VAL A 16 -2.19 25.43 -15.54
N LEU A 17 -1.26 24.58 -16.00
CA LEU A 17 -0.87 23.36 -15.27
C LEU A 17 -0.28 23.69 -13.90
N LEU A 18 0.58 24.71 -13.81
CA LEU A 18 1.16 25.15 -12.55
C LEU A 18 0.10 25.74 -11.62
N ALA A 19 -0.85 26.53 -12.14
CA ALA A 19 -1.97 27.06 -11.37
C ALA A 19 -2.87 25.92 -10.85
N CYS A 20 -3.15 24.90 -11.67
CA CYS A 20 -3.86 23.70 -11.22
C CYS A 20 -3.11 22.96 -10.11
N PHE A 21 -1.79 22.81 -10.23
CA PHE A 21 -0.98 22.18 -9.18
C PHE A 21 -1.00 22.98 -7.87
N VAL A 22 -0.84 24.30 -7.92
CA VAL A 22 -0.94 25.18 -6.75
C VAL A 22 -2.33 25.12 -6.12
N ALA A 23 -3.39 25.12 -6.93
CA ALA A 23 -4.76 24.95 -6.45
C ALA A 23 -4.92 23.59 -5.75
N PHE A 24 -4.44 22.50 -6.34
CA PHE A 24 -4.50 21.18 -5.69
C PHE A 24 -3.71 21.14 -4.38
N LEU A 25 -2.52 21.76 -4.32
CA LEU A 25 -1.78 21.89 -3.06
C LEU A 25 -2.55 22.66 -1.99
N ALA A 26 -3.21 23.77 -2.37
CA ALA A 26 -3.99 24.58 -1.44
C ALA A 26 -5.22 23.84 -0.89
N PHE A 27 -5.94 23.11 -1.75
CA PHE A 27 -7.18 22.41 -1.35
C PHE A 27 -6.93 21.04 -0.71
N TRP A 28 -5.93 20.29 -1.17
CA TRP A 28 -5.72 18.88 -0.82
C TRP A 28 -4.42 18.62 -0.04
N GLY A 29 -3.57 19.64 0.12
CA GLY A 29 -2.31 19.54 0.86
C GLY A 29 -1.27 18.63 0.19
N GLN A 30 -0.34 18.11 0.99
CA GLN A 30 0.78 17.27 0.53
C GLN A 30 0.43 15.79 0.37
N ARG A 31 -0.81 15.47 -0.03
CA ARG A 31 -1.21 14.08 -0.26
C ARG A 31 -0.50 13.52 -1.49
N PHE A 32 -0.23 12.21 -1.47
CA PHE A 32 0.49 11.52 -2.56
C PHE A 32 0.00 11.86 -3.99
N PRO A 33 -1.32 11.86 -4.31
CA PRO A 33 -1.79 12.17 -5.66
C PRO A 33 -1.43 13.59 -6.11
N VAL A 34 -1.45 14.55 -5.19
CA VAL A 34 -1.13 15.96 -5.48
C VAL A 34 0.34 16.10 -5.82
N MET A 35 1.20 15.52 -4.98
CA MET A 35 2.64 15.52 -5.20
C MET A 35 3.01 14.80 -6.50
N PHE A 36 2.37 13.67 -6.79
CA PHE A 36 2.58 12.91 -8.02
C PHE A 36 2.18 13.70 -9.27
N PHE A 37 1.03 14.37 -9.25
CA PHE A 37 0.60 15.27 -10.33
C PHE A 37 1.58 16.43 -10.54
N GLY A 38 2.08 17.02 -9.47
CA GLY A 38 3.10 18.07 -9.52
C GLY A 38 4.39 17.61 -10.20
N MET A 39 4.90 16.43 -9.84
CA MET A 39 6.09 15.86 -10.46
C MET A 39 5.91 15.62 -11.96
N ILE A 40 4.77 15.05 -12.37
CA ILE A 40 4.44 14.85 -13.79
C ILE A 40 4.36 16.18 -14.53
N THR A 41 3.75 17.20 -13.91
CA THR A 41 3.64 18.55 -14.48
C THR A 41 5.01 19.16 -14.72
N VAL A 42 5.88 19.16 -13.71
CA VAL A 42 7.25 19.69 -13.84
C VAL A 42 8.04 18.90 -14.88
N ALA A 43 7.96 17.57 -14.85
CA ALA A 43 8.62 16.72 -15.84
C ALA A 43 8.13 17.04 -17.26
N PHE A 44 6.82 17.17 -17.47
CA PHE A 44 6.26 17.55 -18.76
C PHE A 44 6.79 18.91 -19.26
N ILE A 45 6.79 19.93 -18.39
CA ILE A 45 7.28 21.29 -18.72
C ILE A 45 8.77 21.26 -19.09
N VAL A 46 9.58 20.51 -18.35
CA VAL A 46 11.03 20.38 -18.61
C VAL A 46 11.27 19.62 -19.91
N LEU A 47 10.68 18.42 -20.04
CA LEU A 47 10.89 17.53 -21.19
C LEU A 47 10.44 18.16 -22.50
N ARG A 48 9.33 18.90 -22.52
CA ARG A 48 8.84 19.55 -23.75
C ARG A 48 9.73 20.71 -24.24
N ARG A 49 10.61 21.26 -23.38
CA ARG A 49 11.57 22.32 -23.75
C ARG A 49 12.86 21.77 -24.35
N ILE A 50 13.11 20.47 -24.24
CA ILE A 50 14.30 19.83 -24.81
C ILE A 50 14.15 19.74 -26.34
N ASP A 51 15.13 20.29 -27.06
CA ASP A 51 15.22 20.08 -28.51
C ASP A 51 15.83 18.70 -28.81
N TYR A 52 14.96 17.69 -28.82
CA TYR A 52 15.34 16.29 -29.06
C TYR A 52 15.94 16.01 -30.45
N GLN A 53 15.81 16.94 -31.42
CA GLN A 53 16.48 16.81 -32.71
C GLN A 53 17.98 17.13 -32.60
N LYS A 54 18.35 18.05 -31.69
CA LYS A 54 19.75 18.39 -31.40
C LYS A 54 20.38 17.44 -30.37
N HIS A 55 19.59 16.95 -29.42
CA HIS A 55 20.07 16.12 -28.31
C HIS A 55 19.61 14.66 -28.42
N VAL A 56 20.07 13.96 -29.46
CA VAL A 56 19.63 12.58 -29.77
C VAL A 56 20.01 11.58 -28.68
N ILE A 57 21.20 11.72 -28.07
CA ILE A 57 21.64 10.85 -26.97
C ILE A 57 20.73 11.03 -25.74
N LEU A 58 20.45 12.27 -25.35
CA LEU A 58 19.54 12.59 -24.25
C LEU A 58 18.14 12.05 -24.50
N LYS A 59 17.63 12.17 -25.74
CA LYS A 59 16.36 11.56 -26.15
C LYS A 59 16.35 10.05 -25.88
N ARG A 60 17.41 9.35 -26.30
CA ARG A 60 17.53 7.90 -26.11
C ARG A 60 17.55 7.55 -24.63
N ILE A 61 18.35 8.23 -23.82
CA ILE A 61 18.41 8.00 -22.36
C ILE A 61 17.03 8.16 -21.72
N ILE A 62 16.31 9.24 -22.04
CA ILE A 62 14.97 9.50 -21.50
C ILE A 62 13.98 8.40 -21.93
N LEU A 63 13.95 8.05 -23.22
CA LEU A 63 13.05 7.02 -23.72
C LEU A 63 13.36 5.65 -23.14
N THR A 64 14.63 5.29 -23.00
CA THR A 64 15.05 4.06 -22.33
C THR A 64 14.60 4.08 -20.87
N GLY A 65 14.84 5.18 -20.13
CA GLY A 65 14.39 5.30 -18.74
C GLY A 65 12.88 5.15 -18.58
N ILE A 66 12.08 5.81 -19.44
CA ILE A 66 10.62 5.66 -19.47
C ILE A 66 10.22 4.22 -19.77
N SER A 67 10.91 3.56 -20.71
CA SER A 67 10.62 2.18 -21.09
C SER A 67 10.91 1.21 -19.95
N VAL A 68 12.04 1.39 -19.24
CA VAL A 68 12.38 0.59 -18.06
C VAL A 68 11.30 0.74 -16.98
N VAL A 69 10.90 1.98 -16.65
CA VAL A 69 9.86 2.25 -15.65
C VAL A 69 8.50 1.66 -16.07
N ALA A 70 8.13 1.77 -17.34
CA ALA A 70 6.88 1.21 -17.85
C ALA A 70 6.87 -0.33 -17.79
N VAL A 71 7.98 -0.97 -18.18
CA VAL A 71 8.12 -2.43 -18.12
C VAL A 71 8.11 -2.91 -16.68
N SER A 72 8.85 -2.27 -15.76
CA SER A 72 8.84 -2.65 -14.35
C SER A 72 7.49 -2.44 -13.70
N PHE A 73 6.75 -1.38 -14.07
CA PHE A 73 5.38 -1.16 -13.63
C PHE A 73 4.48 -2.32 -14.05
N VAL A 74 4.48 -2.68 -15.34
CA VAL A 74 3.70 -3.80 -15.86
C VAL A 74 4.04 -5.12 -15.15
N ILE A 75 5.32 -5.40 -14.91
CA ILE A 75 5.76 -6.60 -14.20
C ILE A 75 5.24 -6.61 -12.76
N ILE A 76 5.41 -5.53 -12.00
CA ILE A 76 4.95 -5.47 -10.60
C ILE A 76 3.43 -5.59 -10.53
N GLU A 77 2.69 -4.87 -11.38
CA GLU A 77 1.23 -4.99 -11.39
C GLU A 77 0.80 -6.42 -11.74
N ALA A 78 1.43 -7.06 -12.72
CA ALA A 78 1.17 -8.47 -13.03
C ALA A 78 1.41 -9.39 -11.82
N LEU A 79 2.46 -9.16 -11.04
CA LEU A 79 2.73 -9.90 -9.79
C LEU A 79 1.70 -9.60 -8.69
N VAL A 80 1.19 -8.37 -8.60
CA VAL A 80 0.07 -8.05 -7.69
C VAL A 80 -1.18 -8.82 -8.13
N PHE A 81 -1.47 -8.88 -9.43
CA PHE A 81 -2.62 -9.61 -9.97
C PHE A 81 -2.58 -11.12 -9.66
N THR A 82 -1.39 -11.74 -9.56
CA THR A 82 -1.29 -13.16 -9.17
C THR A 82 -1.64 -13.43 -7.71
N GLN A 83 -1.66 -12.39 -6.85
CA GLN A 83 -1.96 -12.48 -5.43
C GLN A 83 -3.42 -12.09 -5.09
N LEU A 84 -4.25 -11.85 -6.10
CA LEU A 84 -5.67 -11.54 -5.91
C LEU A 84 -6.51 -12.76 -5.54
N GLY A 85 -5.99 -13.98 -5.76
CA GLY A 85 -6.63 -15.22 -5.34
C GLY A 85 -6.45 -15.46 -3.85
N ALA A 86 -7.49 -16.00 -3.21
CA ALA A 86 -7.38 -16.56 -1.86
C ALA A 86 -6.56 -17.85 -1.94
N ASN A 87 -5.35 -17.80 -1.38
CA ASN A 87 -4.66 -19.01 -0.97
C ASN A 87 -5.00 -19.12 0.52
N ASP A 88 -6.05 -19.87 0.83
CA ASP A 88 -6.46 -20.14 2.19
C ASP A 88 -5.88 -21.51 2.60
N PRO A 89 -5.02 -21.58 3.64
CA PRO A 89 -4.70 -22.84 4.29
C PRO A 89 -5.94 -23.28 5.06
N GLU A 90 -6.10 -24.59 5.23
CA GLU A 90 -7.12 -25.09 6.17
C GLU A 90 -6.78 -24.67 7.61
N GLU A 91 -5.50 -24.50 7.98
CA GLU A 91 -5.09 -24.09 9.33
C GLU A 91 -3.80 -23.23 9.31
N ALA A 92 -3.85 -22.01 9.85
CA ALA A 92 -2.68 -21.17 10.13
C ALA A 92 -2.43 -21.08 11.63
N ASP A 93 -1.15 -21.02 12.04
CA ASP A 93 -0.76 -20.84 13.45
C ASP A 93 -1.18 -19.46 13.98
N TYR A 94 -1.06 -18.43 13.13
CA TYR A 94 -1.43 -17.05 13.46
C TYR A 94 -2.08 -16.33 12.29
N VAL A 95 -3.07 -15.50 12.58
CA VAL A 95 -3.57 -14.49 11.64
C VAL A 95 -2.93 -13.14 11.97
N ILE A 96 -2.32 -12.47 10.99
CA ILE A 96 -1.77 -11.12 11.14
C ILE A 96 -2.58 -10.16 10.26
N ILE A 97 -3.36 -9.28 10.90
CA ILE A 97 -4.13 -8.23 10.22
C ILE A 97 -3.32 -6.94 10.22
N LEU A 98 -2.99 -6.47 9.01
CA LEU A 98 -2.19 -5.26 8.82
C LEU A 98 -3.05 -3.99 8.85
N GLY A 99 -2.59 -2.97 9.58
CA GLY A 99 -3.15 -1.62 9.61
C GLY A 99 -3.21 -0.92 8.24
N SER A 100 -4.10 0.07 8.12
CA SER A 100 -4.23 0.94 6.95
C SER A 100 -4.82 2.33 7.25
N GLY A 101 -4.70 2.76 8.51
CA GLY A 101 -5.06 4.08 9.00
C GLY A 101 -6.44 4.15 9.64
N ILE A 102 -6.57 5.05 10.61
CA ILE A 102 -7.82 5.48 11.25
C ILE A 102 -7.97 7.01 11.19
N ARG A 103 -9.13 7.53 11.61
CA ARG A 103 -9.40 8.97 11.76
C ARG A 103 -9.91 9.24 13.16
N GLY A 104 -9.08 9.86 14.00
CA GLY A 104 -9.35 9.89 15.44
C GLY A 104 -9.37 8.47 15.98
N THR A 105 -10.56 7.92 16.21
CA THR A 105 -10.79 6.53 16.64
C THR A 105 -11.53 5.68 15.60
N GLU A 106 -11.98 6.27 14.49
CA GLU A 106 -12.79 5.57 13.49
C GLU A 106 -11.92 4.85 12.46
N LEU A 107 -12.25 3.60 12.17
CA LEU A 107 -11.58 2.82 11.13
C LEU A 107 -11.72 3.50 9.76
N SER A 108 -10.62 3.56 8.99
CA SER A 108 -10.75 3.87 7.58
C SER A 108 -11.55 2.77 6.85
N LEU A 109 -12.16 3.13 5.71
CA LEU A 109 -12.91 2.18 4.89
C LEU A 109 -12.05 0.96 4.50
N THR A 110 -10.79 1.19 4.13
CA THR A 110 -9.84 0.13 3.80
C THR A 110 -9.55 -0.78 4.99
N LEU A 111 -9.38 -0.22 6.19
CA LEU A 111 -9.08 -1.00 7.38
C LEU A 111 -10.29 -1.84 7.80
N LYS A 112 -11.50 -1.25 7.75
CA LYS A 112 -12.74 -1.98 8.01
C LYS A 112 -12.92 -3.14 7.03
N GLN A 113 -12.68 -2.95 5.74
CA GLN A 113 -12.78 -4.01 4.73
C GLN A 113 -11.82 -5.18 5.00
N ARG A 114 -10.61 -4.91 5.52
CA ARG A 114 -9.67 -5.96 5.94
C ARG A 114 -10.22 -6.77 7.11
N LEU A 115 -10.72 -6.07 8.13
CA LEU A 115 -11.31 -6.72 9.30
C LEU A 115 -12.52 -7.55 8.89
N ASP A 116 -13.43 -6.99 8.09
CA ASP A 116 -14.61 -7.67 7.56
C ASP A 116 -14.22 -8.95 6.81
N ALA A 117 -13.25 -8.88 5.90
CA ALA A 117 -12.79 -10.03 5.12
C ALA A 117 -12.16 -11.14 5.99
N SER A 118 -11.65 -10.80 7.17
CA SER A 118 -11.06 -11.79 8.09
C SER A 118 -12.08 -12.50 8.97
N LEU A 119 -13.30 -11.97 9.12
CA LEU A 119 -14.26 -12.45 10.12
C LEU A 119 -14.64 -13.91 9.91
N ASP A 120 -14.87 -14.33 8.66
CA ASP A 120 -15.31 -15.70 8.36
C ASP A 120 -14.24 -16.71 8.79
N TYR A 121 -12.98 -16.46 8.43
CA TYR A 121 -11.85 -17.31 8.82
C TYR A 121 -11.64 -17.33 10.34
N ILE A 122 -11.69 -16.18 11.01
CA ILE A 122 -11.45 -16.08 12.46
C ILE A 122 -12.57 -16.80 13.24
N ARG A 123 -13.82 -16.71 12.76
CA ARG A 123 -14.97 -17.38 13.37
C ARG A 123 -14.92 -18.90 13.21
N SER A 124 -14.43 -19.41 12.07
CA SER A 124 -14.24 -20.84 11.88
C SER A 124 -13.03 -21.39 12.65
N HIS A 125 -12.08 -20.54 13.03
CA HIS A 125 -10.86 -20.91 13.75
C HIS A 125 -10.72 -20.17 15.10
N PRO A 126 -11.60 -20.42 16.07
CA PRO A 126 -11.62 -19.69 17.34
C PRO A 126 -10.37 -19.91 18.23
N GLN A 127 -9.54 -20.90 17.90
CA GLN A 127 -8.30 -21.20 18.61
C GLN A 127 -7.07 -20.52 17.99
N THR A 128 -7.16 -20.04 16.73
CA THR A 128 -6.05 -19.37 16.06
C THR A 128 -5.90 -17.94 16.59
N PRO A 129 -4.76 -17.58 17.21
CA PRO A 129 -4.54 -16.23 17.67
C PRO A 129 -4.48 -15.23 16.51
N VAL A 130 -5.07 -14.05 16.73
CA VAL A 130 -5.14 -12.95 15.75
C VAL A 130 -4.32 -11.79 16.26
N ILE A 131 -3.24 -11.47 15.55
CA ILE A 131 -2.44 -10.26 15.80
C ILE A 131 -3.00 -9.13 14.94
N VAL A 132 -3.51 -8.09 15.58
CA VAL A 132 -3.84 -6.82 14.91
C VAL A 132 -2.65 -5.87 15.05
N SER A 133 -2.01 -5.53 13.91
CA SER A 133 -0.72 -4.83 13.90
C SER A 133 -0.81 -3.48 13.21
N GLY A 134 -0.56 -2.43 13.98
CA GLY A 134 -0.51 -1.03 13.54
C GLY A 134 -0.41 -0.08 14.71
N GLY A 135 0.63 0.76 14.72
CA GLY A 135 0.84 1.80 15.72
C GLY A 135 -0.05 3.03 15.50
N GLN A 136 0.38 4.17 16.03
CA GLN A 136 -0.36 5.43 15.96
C GLN A 136 0.28 6.41 14.98
N GLY A 137 -0.48 6.83 13.97
CA GLY A 137 -0.09 7.78 12.94
C GLY A 137 -0.62 9.21 13.17
N PRO A 138 -0.22 10.16 12.31
CA PRO A 138 -0.71 11.53 12.37
C PRO A 138 -2.23 11.63 12.14
N GLY A 139 -2.94 12.30 13.06
CA GLY A 139 -4.40 12.47 12.99
C GLY A 139 -5.20 11.32 13.64
N GLU A 140 -4.51 10.40 14.30
CA GLU A 140 -5.09 9.28 15.04
C GLU A 140 -5.03 9.56 16.54
N SER A 141 -6.11 9.26 17.27
CA SER A 141 -6.21 9.50 18.72
C SER A 141 -5.79 8.27 19.53
N ILE A 142 -5.73 7.12 18.89
CA ILE A 142 -5.33 5.82 19.46
C ILE A 142 -4.50 5.06 18.42
N PRO A 143 -3.73 4.02 18.81
CA PRO A 143 -3.11 3.13 17.85
C PRO A 143 -4.15 2.39 16.99
N GLU A 144 -3.83 2.13 15.73
CA GLU A 144 -4.70 1.36 14.82
C GLU A 144 -5.05 -0.02 15.42
N ALA A 145 -4.08 -0.69 16.06
CA ALA A 145 -4.27 -1.98 16.74
C ALA A 145 -5.38 -1.96 17.79
N LEU A 146 -5.54 -0.86 18.53
CA LEU A 146 -6.61 -0.74 19.52
C LEU A 146 -7.98 -0.64 18.83
N ALA A 147 -8.09 0.18 17.79
CA ALA A 147 -9.32 0.31 17.00
C ALA A 147 -9.71 -1.03 16.35
N MET A 148 -8.73 -1.75 15.77
CA MET A 148 -8.93 -3.08 15.20
C MET A 148 -9.42 -4.08 16.24
N LYS A 149 -8.79 -4.12 17.43
CA LYS A 149 -9.20 -5.03 18.51
C LYS A 149 -10.63 -4.76 18.97
N ASN A 150 -10.98 -3.50 19.22
CA ASN A 150 -12.33 -3.12 19.63
C ASN A 150 -13.35 -3.56 18.59
N TYR A 151 -13.07 -3.34 17.32
CA TYR A 151 -13.94 -3.77 16.23
C TYR A 151 -14.16 -5.29 16.20
N LEU A 152 -13.10 -6.09 16.29
CA LEU A 152 -13.25 -7.56 16.30
C LEU A 152 -14.07 -8.04 17.50
N ILE A 153 -13.88 -7.45 18.67
CA ILE A 153 -14.67 -7.76 19.87
C ILE A 153 -16.15 -7.39 19.66
N GLU A 154 -16.43 -6.22 19.09
CA GLU A 154 -17.80 -5.81 18.72
C GLU A 154 -18.44 -6.77 17.71
N GLN A 155 -17.64 -7.41 16.84
CA GLN A 155 -18.09 -8.44 15.90
C GLN A 155 -18.22 -9.85 16.52
N GLY A 156 -18.02 -9.98 17.83
CA GLY A 156 -18.20 -11.21 18.60
C GLY A 156 -16.95 -12.10 18.68
N ILE A 157 -15.77 -11.61 18.28
CA ILE A 157 -14.52 -12.37 18.42
C ILE A 157 -14.06 -12.34 19.88
N ASN A 158 -13.58 -13.48 20.39
CA ASN A 158 -13.14 -13.59 21.77
C ASN A 158 -11.96 -12.64 22.04
N PRO A 159 -12.03 -11.74 23.06
CA PRO A 159 -10.95 -10.84 23.40
C PRO A 159 -9.59 -11.51 23.67
N SER A 160 -9.57 -12.76 24.15
CA SER A 160 -8.33 -13.50 24.40
C SER A 160 -7.67 -14.02 23.12
N GLN A 161 -8.42 -14.09 22.01
CA GLN A 161 -7.91 -14.47 20.70
C GLN A 161 -7.16 -13.30 20.03
N VAL A 162 -7.48 -12.04 20.41
CA VAL A 162 -6.95 -10.84 19.73
C VAL A 162 -5.79 -10.21 20.51
N ILE A 163 -4.60 -10.33 19.93
CA ILE A 163 -3.34 -9.78 20.41
C ILE A 163 -3.05 -8.46 19.67
N MET A 164 -2.63 -7.44 20.40
CA MET A 164 -2.29 -6.14 19.80
C MET A 164 -0.79 -6.00 19.59
N GLU A 165 -0.43 -5.44 18.45
CA GLU A 165 0.88 -4.85 18.18
C GLU A 165 0.68 -3.37 17.79
N ASP A 166 1.06 -2.45 18.67
CA ASP A 166 0.69 -1.03 18.62
C ASP A 166 1.87 -0.05 18.45
N ARG A 167 3.04 -0.56 18.04
CA ARG A 167 4.28 0.24 17.94
C ARG A 167 4.72 0.51 16.51
N SER A 168 4.25 -0.29 15.56
CA SER A 168 4.70 -0.24 14.18
C SER A 168 4.29 1.03 13.43
N THR A 169 5.19 1.54 12.60
CA THR A 169 4.99 2.71 11.72
C THR A 169 5.10 2.36 10.23
N SER A 170 5.36 1.10 9.91
CA SER A 170 5.52 0.59 8.55
C SER A 170 5.18 -0.89 8.45
N THR A 171 4.81 -1.37 7.26
CA THR A 171 4.57 -2.81 7.01
C THR A 171 5.73 -3.71 7.44
N GLN A 172 6.98 -3.23 7.30
CA GLN A 172 8.17 -3.94 7.75
C GLN A 172 8.18 -4.11 9.28
N GLU A 173 7.84 -3.05 10.00
CA GLU A 173 7.75 -3.08 11.46
C GLU A 173 6.54 -3.89 11.93
N ASN A 174 5.39 -3.79 11.25
CA ASN A 174 4.21 -4.61 11.55
C ASN A 174 4.60 -6.10 11.63
N LEU A 175 5.23 -6.59 10.56
CA LEU A 175 5.61 -8.00 10.46
C LEU A 175 6.77 -8.37 11.40
N ALA A 176 7.76 -7.48 11.56
CA ALA A 176 8.88 -7.72 12.47
C ALA A 176 8.47 -7.73 13.95
N PHE A 177 7.57 -6.85 14.37
CA PHE A 177 7.09 -6.76 15.75
C PHE A 177 6.08 -7.85 16.05
N SER A 178 5.21 -8.19 15.10
CA SER A 178 4.37 -9.40 15.21
C SER A 178 5.23 -10.66 15.37
N LYS A 179 6.40 -10.72 14.72
CA LYS A 179 7.28 -11.89 14.83
C LYS A 179 7.82 -12.05 16.24
N LYS A 180 8.17 -10.95 16.90
CA LYS A 180 8.63 -10.97 18.29
C LYS A 180 7.56 -11.52 19.22
N ILE A 181 6.30 -11.11 19.03
CA ILE A 181 5.16 -11.62 19.80
C ILE A 181 5.00 -13.14 19.61
N ILE A 182 5.14 -13.63 18.38
CA ILE A 182 5.03 -15.08 18.09
C ILE A 182 6.22 -15.85 18.67
N LEU A 183 7.45 -15.32 18.58
CA LEU A 183 8.62 -15.98 19.16
C LEU A 183 8.53 -16.08 20.69
N GLU A 184 7.89 -15.11 21.36
CA GLU A 184 7.62 -15.15 22.80
C GLU A 184 6.67 -16.29 23.20
N SER A 185 5.87 -16.84 22.26
CA SER A 185 5.05 -18.04 22.49
C SER A 185 5.81 -19.35 22.30
N GLY A 186 7.06 -19.30 21.84
CA GLY A 186 7.92 -20.47 21.60
C GLY A 186 7.83 -21.08 20.19
N LEU A 187 7.11 -20.45 19.25
CA LEU A 187 7.00 -20.90 17.86
C LEU A 187 8.06 -20.26 16.96
N GLU A 188 9.06 -21.03 16.55
CA GLU A 188 10.20 -20.51 15.76
C GLU A 188 9.88 -20.34 14.26
N HIS A 189 8.96 -21.15 13.72
CA HIS A 189 8.60 -21.18 12.29
C HIS A 189 7.07 -21.19 12.07
N PRO A 190 6.37 -20.11 12.43
CA PRO A 190 4.92 -20.07 12.33
C PRO A 190 4.46 -19.98 10.87
N GLU A 191 3.44 -20.76 10.53
CA GLU A 191 2.63 -20.58 9.34
C GLU A 191 1.62 -19.45 9.58
N ILE A 192 1.75 -18.35 8.82
CA ILE A 192 0.94 -17.15 9.06
C ILE A 192 -0.05 -16.91 7.93
N MET A 193 -1.26 -16.48 8.32
CA MET A 193 -2.25 -15.90 7.44
C MET A 193 -2.13 -14.38 7.47
N ILE A 194 -1.74 -13.75 6.36
CA ILE A 194 -1.70 -12.29 6.26
C ILE A 194 -3.06 -11.78 5.78
N VAL A 195 -3.67 -10.85 6.52
CA VAL A 195 -4.86 -10.13 6.08
C VAL A 195 -4.48 -8.72 5.67
N THR A 196 -4.71 -8.39 4.40
CA THR A 196 -4.45 -7.04 3.88
C THR A 196 -5.28 -6.72 2.65
N SER A 197 -5.09 -5.55 2.05
CA SER A 197 -5.81 -5.18 0.82
C SER A 197 -5.24 -5.90 -0.39
N ASP A 198 -6.11 -6.15 -1.37
CA ASP A 198 -5.79 -6.81 -2.64
C ASP A 198 -4.55 -6.25 -3.36
N TYR A 199 -4.42 -4.93 -3.49
CA TYR A 199 -3.25 -4.29 -4.09
C TYR A 199 -1.98 -4.43 -3.24
N HIS A 200 -2.09 -4.70 -1.94
CA HIS A 200 -0.98 -4.69 -0.98
C HIS A 200 -0.41 -6.10 -0.70
N MET A 201 -1.14 -7.15 -1.08
CA MET A 201 -0.81 -8.53 -0.72
C MET A 201 0.59 -8.97 -1.17
N PHE A 202 0.97 -8.67 -2.42
CA PHE A 202 2.27 -9.04 -2.97
C PHE A 202 3.44 -8.50 -2.14
N ARG A 203 3.45 -7.19 -1.84
CA ARG A 203 4.52 -6.59 -1.03
C ARG A 203 4.50 -7.11 0.39
N SER A 204 3.33 -7.33 0.99
CA SER A 204 3.21 -7.87 2.35
C SER A 204 3.81 -9.28 2.46
N LYS A 205 3.51 -10.17 1.52
CA LYS A 205 4.12 -11.52 1.46
C LYS A 205 5.63 -11.46 1.24
N TYR A 206 6.10 -10.57 0.36
CA TYR A 206 7.54 -10.37 0.15
C TYR A 206 8.25 -9.93 1.45
N ILE A 207 7.68 -8.96 2.17
CA ILE A 207 8.23 -8.49 3.45
C ILE A 207 8.16 -9.60 4.50
N ALA A 208 7.09 -10.39 4.52
CA ALA A 208 6.95 -11.48 5.47
C ALA A 208 8.02 -12.56 5.24
N ALA A 209 8.26 -12.95 3.99
CA ALA A 209 9.35 -13.86 3.63
C ALA A 209 10.73 -13.30 4.05
N LYS A 210 10.97 -11.98 3.87
CA LYS A 210 12.19 -11.32 4.35
C LYS A 210 12.35 -11.34 5.88
N ASN A 211 11.24 -11.37 6.62
CA ASN A 211 11.24 -11.56 8.07
C ASN A 211 11.31 -13.04 8.46
N GLY A 212 11.43 -13.98 7.52
CA GLY A 212 11.53 -15.41 7.78
C GLY A 212 10.22 -16.05 8.23
N TYR A 213 9.08 -15.57 7.73
CA TYR A 213 7.80 -16.25 7.84
C TYR A 213 7.59 -17.22 6.68
N ALA A 214 6.85 -18.31 6.93
CA ALA A 214 6.13 -19.03 5.89
C ALA A 214 4.81 -18.28 5.64
N ALA A 215 4.77 -17.44 4.61
CA ALA A 215 3.66 -16.52 4.31
C ALA A 215 3.08 -16.78 2.91
N GLU A 216 2.78 -18.04 2.62
CA GLU A 216 2.20 -18.45 1.34
C GLU A 216 0.74 -18.02 1.20
N TYR A 217 0.07 -17.86 2.33
CA TYR A 217 -1.35 -17.63 2.44
C TYR A 217 -1.71 -16.17 2.71
N GLY A 218 -2.91 -15.78 2.31
CA GLY A 218 -3.38 -14.44 2.62
C GLY A 218 -4.81 -14.16 2.19
N ILE A 219 -5.52 -13.43 3.04
CA ILE A 219 -6.87 -12.90 2.77
C ILE A 219 -6.72 -11.51 2.16
N SER A 220 -7.01 -11.42 0.86
CA SER A 220 -6.97 -10.20 0.07
C SER A 220 -8.31 -9.47 0.13
N ALA A 221 -8.42 -8.48 1.02
CA ALA A 221 -9.62 -7.66 1.15
C ALA A 221 -9.81 -6.73 -0.07
N PRO A 222 -11.02 -6.64 -0.63
CA PRO A 222 -11.29 -5.78 -1.77
C PRO A 222 -11.09 -4.31 -1.37
N SER A 223 -10.47 -3.55 -2.26
CA SER A 223 -10.31 -2.10 -2.08
C SER A 223 -11.41 -1.31 -2.82
N PRO A 224 -11.82 -0.13 -2.34
CA PRO A 224 -12.83 0.68 -3.04
C PRO A 224 -12.31 1.07 -4.43
N GLY A 225 -13.13 0.85 -5.46
CA GLY A 225 -12.68 0.99 -6.86
C GLY A 225 -12.09 2.36 -7.22
N TYR A 226 -12.56 3.43 -6.59
CA TYR A 226 -12.03 4.79 -6.80
C TYR A 226 -10.66 5.04 -6.14
N LEU A 227 -10.30 4.27 -5.09
CA LEU A 227 -8.99 4.35 -4.43
C LEU A 227 -7.96 3.43 -5.07
N LYS A 228 -8.40 2.35 -5.71
CA LYS A 228 -7.54 1.29 -6.24
C LYS A 228 -6.45 1.80 -7.20
N PRO A 229 -6.71 2.64 -8.23
CA PRO A 229 -5.66 3.10 -9.14
C PRO A 229 -4.55 3.89 -8.45
N VAL A 230 -4.93 4.78 -7.53
CA VAL A 230 -3.97 5.59 -6.76
C VAL A 230 -3.14 4.71 -5.83
N ASN A 231 -3.78 3.73 -5.18
CA ASN A 231 -3.09 2.82 -4.28
C ASN A 231 -2.15 1.87 -5.02
N MET A 232 -2.51 1.38 -6.21
CA MET A 232 -1.62 0.56 -7.05
C MET A 232 -0.36 1.33 -7.46
N ILE A 233 -0.51 2.58 -7.94
CA ILE A 233 0.64 3.43 -8.27
C ILE A 233 1.53 3.67 -7.04
N ARG A 234 0.92 3.99 -5.89
CA ARG A 234 1.66 4.17 -4.62
C ARG A 234 2.40 2.89 -4.24
N GLU A 235 1.74 1.75 -4.42
CA GLU A 235 2.27 0.44 -4.06
C GLU A 235 3.42 0.01 -4.98
N TYR A 236 3.38 0.35 -6.27
CA TYR A 236 4.51 0.18 -7.18
C TYR A 236 5.78 0.85 -6.63
N PHE A 237 5.71 2.13 -6.27
CA PHE A 237 6.85 2.84 -5.70
C PHE A 237 7.28 2.27 -4.34
N ALA A 238 6.32 1.88 -3.49
CA ALA A 238 6.62 1.25 -2.22
C ALA A 238 7.33 -0.11 -2.40
N THR A 239 6.94 -0.89 -3.40
CA THR A 239 7.52 -2.20 -3.74
C THR A 239 8.95 -2.04 -4.25
N ILE A 240 9.19 -1.09 -5.16
CA ILE A 240 10.54 -0.75 -5.60
C ILE A 240 11.42 -0.34 -4.42
N LYS A 241 10.91 0.51 -3.51
CA LYS A 241 11.64 0.89 -2.29
C LYS A 241 11.94 -0.31 -1.39
N THR A 242 11.08 -1.33 -1.34
CA THR A 242 11.30 -2.53 -0.53
C THR A 242 12.38 -3.44 -1.12
N PHE A 243 12.60 -3.42 -2.44
CA PHE A 243 13.64 -4.19 -3.11
C PHE A 243 15.04 -3.54 -3.05
N LEU A 244 15.09 -2.21 -2.90
CA LEU A 244 16.32 -1.43 -2.74
C LEU A 244 16.81 -1.46 -1.28
#